data_AF-A0A8S9YFA4-F1
#
_entry.id   AF-A0A8S9YFA4-F1
#
_cell.length_a   1.000
_cell.length_b   1.000
_cell.length_c   1.000
_cell.angle_alpha   90.00
_cell.angle_beta   90.00
_cell.angle_gamma   90.00
#
_symmetry.space_group_name_H-M   'P 1'
#
loop_
_entity.id
_entity.type
_entity.pdbx_description
1 polymer ?
#
loop_
_entity_poly.entity_id
_entity_poly.type
_entity_poly.pdbx_seq_one_letter_code
_entity_poly.pdbx_strand_id
1 'polypeptide(L)'
;MTIISPIARLFDSKVKTSLEAFQKVADSAYSSNCGLPELSISMARFCLCEQRLESRLRFFNSQLLDCLAAPLADHSKDWRWTVTQLDRDNSKEWRRAQNELQWVTCEFEKLNKRFSRKDSIRSHCEAVGEMCIELNADSRRTGDNVQMNFIQHDLEVKQHTLAELERTNLRRAVAEGRRRFAELITCLKPVLDSQTATSNDACGMVSWNRHTPLWTPCWTFEYNCNYFSS
;
A
#
# COMPACT_ATOMS: atom_id res chain seq x y z
N MET A 1 -11.59 -12.58 13.55
CA MET A 1 -11.83 -13.58 12.47
C MET A 1 -12.96 -14.57 12.78
N THR A 2 -13.49 -14.62 14.00
CA THR A 2 -14.48 -15.63 14.46
C THR A 2 -15.92 -15.43 13.95
N ILE A 3 -16.25 -14.30 13.31
CA ILE A 3 -17.64 -13.95 12.94
C ILE A 3 -18.03 -14.47 11.54
N ILE A 4 -17.05 -14.66 10.64
CA ILE A 4 -17.30 -15.19 9.29
C ILE A 4 -17.67 -16.67 9.35
N SER A 5 -17.13 -17.43 10.31
CA SER A 5 -17.35 -18.87 10.41
C SER A 5 -18.78 -19.27 10.80
N PRO A 6 -19.45 -18.66 11.81
CA PRO A 6 -20.83 -18.98 12.16
C PRO A 6 -21.82 -18.66 11.04
N ILE A 7 -21.66 -17.51 10.36
CA ILE A 7 -22.54 -17.10 9.27
C ILE A 7 -22.37 -18.01 8.05
N ALA A 8 -21.13 -18.35 7.69
CA ALA A 8 -20.85 -19.30 6.61
C ALA A 8 -21.41 -20.70 6.93
N ARG A 9 -21.26 -21.19 8.18
CA ARG A 9 -21.84 -22.48 8.60
C ARG A 9 -23.37 -22.47 8.58
N LEU A 10 -23.99 -21.37 9.00
CA LEU A 10 -25.45 -21.20 8.94
C LEU A 10 -25.95 -21.17 7.50
N PHE A 11 -25.23 -20.51 6.60
CA PHE A 11 -25.54 -20.47 5.18
C PHE A 11 -25.43 -21.86 4.54
N ASP A 12 -24.28 -22.54 4.70
CA ASP A 12 -24.06 -23.91 4.20
C ASP A 12 -25.11 -24.88 4.75
N SER A 13 -25.42 -24.80 6.05
CA SER A 13 -26.45 -25.65 6.66
C SER A 13 -27.82 -25.41 6.04
N LYS A 14 -28.20 -24.15 5.79
CA LYS A 14 -29.51 -23.82 5.20
C LYS A 14 -29.60 -24.26 3.73
N VAL A 15 -28.57 -23.99 2.94
CA VAL A 15 -28.47 -24.41 1.53
C VAL A 15 -28.54 -25.93 1.42
N LYS A 16 -27.82 -26.66 2.28
CA LYS A 16 -27.90 -28.11 2.31
C LYS A 16 -29.32 -28.62 2.60
N THR A 17 -29.97 -28.09 3.63
CA THR A 17 -31.33 -28.53 3.99
C THR A 17 -32.38 -28.21 2.93
N SER A 18 -32.25 -27.09 2.21
CA SER A 18 -33.17 -26.75 1.12
C SER A 18 -32.97 -27.67 -0.08
N LEU A 19 -31.72 -27.97 -0.45
CA LEU A 19 -31.40 -28.90 -1.53
C LEU A 19 -31.86 -30.33 -1.25
N GLU A 20 -31.73 -30.80 -0.02
CA GLU A 20 -32.27 -32.10 0.40
C GLU A 20 -33.80 -32.16 0.27
N ALA A 21 -34.50 -31.07 0.54
CA ALA A 21 -35.95 -30.99 0.34
C ALA A 21 -36.32 -31.00 -1.15
N PHE A 22 -35.59 -30.25 -2.00
CA PHE A 22 -35.81 -30.25 -3.44
C PHE A 22 -35.52 -31.62 -4.06
N GLN A 23 -34.47 -32.31 -3.63
CA GLN A 23 -34.16 -33.65 -4.13
C GLN A 23 -35.28 -34.64 -3.81
N LYS A 24 -35.83 -34.63 -2.58
CA LYS A 24 -36.98 -35.47 -2.21
C LYS A 24 -38.21 -35.21 -3.08
N VAL A 25 -38.48 -33.96 -3.44
CA VAL A 25 -39.57 -33.60 -4.36
C VAL A 25 -39.28 -34.11 -5.77
N ALA A 26 -38.04 -33.99 -6.26
CA ALA A 26 -37.64 -34.52 -7.56
C ALA A 26 -37.80 -36.05 -7.63
N ASP A 27 -37.38 -36.76 -6.59
CA ASP A 27 -37.47 -38.23 -6.50
C ASP A 27 -38.94 -38.70 -6.43
N SER A 28 -39.80 -37.94 -5.76
CA SER A 28 -41.25 -38.20 -5.69
C SER A 28 -41.94 -37.94 -7.05
N ALA A 29 -41.54 -36.89 -7.76
CA ALA A 29 -42.03 -36.59 -9.11
C ALA A 29 -41.55 -37.61 -10.15
N TYR A 30 -40.36 -38.20 -9.95
CA TYR A 30 -39.82 -39.25 -10.82
C TYR A 30 -40.50 -40.61 -10.61
N SER A 31 -40.77 -40.97 -9.36
CA SER A 31 -41.37 -42.27 -8.99
C SER A 31 -42.88 -42.33 -9.19
N SER A 32 -43.55 -41.18 -9.26
CA SER A 32 -44.97 -41.10 -9.59
C SER A 32 -45.17 -41.14 -11.10
N ASN A 33 -45.94 -42.11 -11.61
CA ASN A 33 -46.33 -42.24 -13.03
C ASN A 33 -47.24 -41.08 -13.52
N CYS A 34 -47.17 -39.91 -12.89
CA CYS A 34 -48.03 -38.75 -13.09
C CYS A 34 -47.64 -37.87 -14.29
N GLY A 35 -46.71 -38.32 -15.15
CA GLY A 35 -46.31 -37.55 -16.34
C GLY A 35 -45.44 -36.31 -16.04
N LEU A 36 -44.71 -36.29 -14.92
CA LEU A 36 -43.83 -35.18 -14.51
C LEU A 36 -42.30 -35.47 -14.61
N PRO A 37 -41.78 -36.33 -15.52
CA PRO A 37 -40.34 -36.63 -15.55
C PRO A 37 -39.49 -35.40 -15.91
N GLU A 38 -40.01 -34.49 -16.73
CA GLU A 38 -39.31 -33.25 -17.10
C GLU A 38 -39.12 -32.30 -15.89
N LEU A 39 -40.09 -32.27 -14.97
CA LEU A 39 -39.97 -31.56 -13.70
C LEU A 39 -38.86 -32.17 -12.84
N SER A 40 -38.83 -33.50 -12.70
CA SER A 40 -37.80 -34.19 -11.92
C SER A 40 -36.39 -33.97 -12.47
N ILE A 41 -36.21 -34.02 -13.79
CA ILE A 41 -34.93 -33.75 -14.47
C ILE A 41 -34.52 -32.28 -14.27
N SER A 42 -35.47 -31.34 -14.36
CA SER A 42 -35.22 -29.91 -14.14
C SER A 42 -34.78 -29.63 -12.69
N MET A 43 -35.43 -30.24 -11.71
CA MET A 43 -35.08 -30.10 -10.29
C MET A 43 -33.73 -30.74 -9.96
N ALA A 44 -33.43 -31.93 -10.51
CA ALA A 44 -32.12 -32.55 -10.35
C ALA A 44 -30.99 -31.67 -10.92
N ARG A 45 -31.21 -31.04 -12.09
CA ARG A 45 -30.28 -30.06 -12.67
C ARG A 45 -30.11 -28.83 -11.78
N PHE A 46 -31.20 -28.27 -11.26
CA PHE A 46 -31.16 -27.15 -10.31
C PHE A 46 -30.30 -27.50 -9.08
N CYS A 47 -30.54 -28.66 -8.46
CA CYS A 47 -29.77 -29.12 -7.31
C CYS A 47 -28.27 -29.25 -7.60
N LEU A 48 -27.89 -29.83 -8.75
CA LEU A 48 -26.48 -29.94 -9.17
C LEU A 48 -25.83 -28.57 -9.40
N CYS A 49 -26.59 -27.61 -9.94
CA CYS A 49 -26.10 -26.26 -10.19
C CYS A 49 -25.88 -25.49 -8.88
N GLU A 50 -26.82 -25.58 -7.94
CA GLU A 50 -26.68 -24.99 -6.60
C GLU A 50 -25.49 -25.58 -5.83
N GLN A 51 -25.28 -26.90 -5.88
CA GLN A 51 -24.10 -27.56 -5.28
C GLN A 51 -22.79 -27.04 -5.88
N ARG A 52 -22.77 -26.75 -7.19
CA ARG A 52 -21.62 -26.17 -7.87
C ARG A 52 -21.34 -24.74 -7.40
N LEU A 53 -22.37 -23.89 -7.27
CA LEU A 53 -22.22 -22.55 -6.72
C LEU A 53 -21.77 -22.56 -5.27
N GLU A 54 -22.35 -23.44 -4.45
CA GLU A 54 -21.96 -23.61 -3.05
C GLU A 54 -20.47 -23.96 -2.95
N SER A 55 -20.00 -24.93 -3.76
CA SER A 55 -18.59 -25.31 -3.80
C SER A 55 -17.68 -24.15 -4.22
N ARG A 56 -18.12 -23.31 -5.18
CA ARG A 56 -17.37 -22.11 -5.58
C ARG A 56 -17.35 -21.03 -4.50
N LEU A 57 -18.46 -20.80 -3.81
CA LEU A 57 -18.55 -19.84 -2.71
C LEU A 57 -17.66 -20.26 -1.53
N ARG A 58 -17.62 -21.55 -1.21
CA ARG A 58 -16.68 -22.08 -0.21
C ARG A 58 -15.23 -21.83 -0.62
N PHE A 59 -14.89 -22.12 -1.88
CA PHE A 59 -13.55 -21.85 -2.41
C PHE A 59 -13.19 -20.36 -2.36
N PHE A 60 -14.09 -19.48 -2.82
CA PHE A 60 -13.91 -18.03 -2.74
C PHE A 60 -13.69 -17.55 -1.29
N ASN A 61 -14.45 -18.09 -0.34
CA ASN A 61 -14.30 -17.77 1.08
C ASN A 61 -12.93 -18.22 1.63
N SER A 62 -12.43 -19.39 1.22
CA SER A 62 -11.05 -19.82 1.54
C SER A 62 -10.03 -18.86 0.95
N GLN A 63 -10.15 -18.46 -0.32
CA GLN A 63 -9.25 -17.49 -0.95
C GLN A 63 -9.27 -16.13 -0.22
N LEU A 64 -10.44 -15.65 0.20
CA LEU A 64 -10.58 -14.43 1.00
C LEU A 64 -9.82 -14.52 2.32
N LEU A 65 -9.87 -15.66 3.00
CA LEU A 65 -9.22 -15.85 4.29
C LEU A 65 -7.71 -16.03 4.13
N ASP A 66 -7.31 -16.94 3.24
CA ASP A 66 -5.93 -17.42 3.15
C ASP A 66 -5.04 -16.50 2.30
N CYS A 67 -5.60 -15.84 1.29
CA CYS A 67 -4.84 -14.98 0.40
C CYS A 67 -4.94 -13.49 0.75
N LEU A 68 -6.00 -13.06 1.43
CA LEU A 68 -6.21 -11.65 1.75
C LEU A 68 -6.19 -11.40 3.26
N ALA A 69 -7.09 -12.02 4.02
CA ALA A 69 -7.29 -11.64 5.42
C ALA A 69 -6.11 -12.03 6.33
N ALA A 70 -5.59 -13.25 6.22
CA ALA A 70 -4.44 -13.70 7.00
C ALA A 70 -3.15 -12.95 6.60
N PRO A 71 -2.76 -12.87 5.31
CA PRO A 71 -1.55 -12.14 4.91
C PRO A 71 -1.60 -10.64 5.28
N LEU A 72 -2.75 -9.98 5.13
CA LEU A 72 -2.87 -8.57 5.52
C LEU A 72 -2.76 -8.37 7.03
N ALA A 73 -3.23 -9.31 7.84
CA ALA A 73 -3.07 -9.23 9.29
C ALA A 73 -1.59 -9.26 9.69
N ASP A 74 -0.82 -10.14 9.05
CA ASP A 74 0.63 -10.27 9.26
C ASP A 74 1.37 -9.03 8.75
N HIS A 75 1.15 -8.63 7.49
CA HIS A 75 1.75 -7.45 6.88
C HIS A 75 1.44 -6.16 7.67
N SER A 76 0.23 -6.02 8.22
CA SER A 76 -0.16 -4.85 9.02
C SER A 76 0.77 -4.62 10.21
N LYS A 77 1.23 -5.70 10.87
CA LYS A 77 2.16 -5.61 11.99
C LYS A 77 3.55 -5.16 11.52
N ASP A 78 4.04 -5.74 10.43
CA ASP A 78 5.36 -5.43 9.87
C ASP A 78 5.41 -4.01 9.30
N TRP A 79 4.32 -3.55 8.67
CA TRP A 79 4.20 -2.19 8.17
C TRP A 79 4.26 -1.16 9.30
N ARG A 80 3.55 -1.39 10.41
CA ARG A 80 3.63 -0.51 11.59
C ARG A 80 5.07 -0.40 12.11
N TRP A 81 5.74 -1.54 12.22
CA TRP A 81 7.14 -1.58 12.64
C TRP A 81 8.05 -0.81 11.66
N THR A 82 7.88 -1.03 10.35
CA THR A 82 8.67 -0.37 9.31
C THR A 82 8.46 1.15 9.28
N VAL A 83 7.21 1.65 9.45
CA VAL A 83 6.97 3.10 9.61
C VAL A 83 7.72 3.65 10.81
N THR A 84 7.55 3.00 11.97
CA THR A 84 8.18 3.44 13.22
C THR A 84 9.70 3.49 13.09
N GLN A 85 10.28 2.53 12.36
CA GLN A 85 11.71 2.51 12.09
C GLN A 85 12.14 3.63 11.14
N LEU A 86 11.45 3.82 10.01
CA LEU A 86 11.74 4.89 9.06
C LEU A 86 11.69 6.27 9.73
N ASP A 87 10.70 6.51 10.59
CA ASP A 87 10.57 7.76 11.34
C ASP A 87 11.71 7.95 12.34
N ARG A 88 12.08 6.90 13.06
CA ARG A 88 13.20 6.92 14.01
C ARG A 88 14.52 7.21 13.30
N ASP A 89 14.77 6.55 12.18
CA ASP A 89 16.01 6.69 11.42
C ASP A 89 16.08 8.07 10.74
N ASN A 90 14.99 8.51 10.10
CA ASN A 90 14.87 9.87 9.56
C ASN A 90 15.15 10.94 10.64
N SER A 91 14.51 10.82 11.81
CA SER A 91 14.71 11.75 12.92
C SER A 91 16.12 11.73 13.51
N LYS A 92 16.82 10.59 13.45
CA LYS A 92 18.22 10.48 13.90
C LYS A 92 19.15 11.12 12.89
N GLU A 93 19.06 10.75 11.60
CA GLU A 93 19.92 11.29 10.56
C GLU A 93 19.72 12.80 10.40
N TRP A 94 18.47 13.28 10.42
CA TRP A 94 18.16 14.70 10.37
C TRP A 94 18.84 15.48 11.49
N ARG A 95 18.71 15.01 12.74
CA ARG A 95 19.36 15.67 13.88
C ARG A 95 20.88 15.67 13.77
N ARG A 96 21.49 14.58 13.29
CA ARG A 96 22.95 14.53 13.07
C ARG A 96 23.39 15.55 12.02
N ALA A 97 22.77 15.54 10.85
CA ALA A 97 23.09 16.48 9.77
C ALA A 97 22.84 17.94 10.18
N GLN A 98 21.76 18.20 10.92
CA GLN A 98 21.47 19.53 11.45
C GLN A 98 22.52 20.00 12.47
N ASN A 99 22.95 19.13 13.38
CA ASN A 99 24.00 19.46 14.35
C ASN A 99 25.34 19.74 13.65
N GLU A 100 25.69 18.97 12.63
CA GLU A 100 26.88 19.22 11.81
C GLU A 100 26.80 20.58 11.10
N LEU A 101 25.65 20.88 10.46
CA LEU A 101 25.43 22.17 9.82
C LEU A 101 25.52 23.33 10.82
N GLN A 102 24.92 23.19 12.00
CA GLN A 102 24.99 24.19 13.07
C GLN A 102 26.42 24.42 13.56
N TRP A 103 27.21 23.35 13.67
CA TRP A 103 28.62 23.45 14.05
C TRP A 103 29.42 24.24 13.02
N VAL A 104 29.30 23.91 11.73
CA VAL A 104 29.98 24.64 10.65
C VAL A 104 29.50 26.10 10.57
N THR A 105 28.20 26.33 10.73
CA THR A 105 27.62 27.69 10.77
C THR A 105 28.24 28.53 11.89
N CYS A 106 28.40 27.96 13.09
CA CYS A 106 29.03 28.65 14.22
C CYS A 106 30.51 28.96 13.97
N GLU A 107 31.26 28.04 13.36
CA GLU A 107 32.67 28.27 12.99
C GLU A 107 32.82 29.35 11.91
N PHE A 108 31.95 29.35 10.90
CA PHE A 108 31.87 30.40 9.88
C PHE A 108 31.64 31.77 10.52
N GLU A 109 30.66 31.91 11.41
CA GLU A 109 30.38 33.16 12.10
C GLU A 109 31.56 33.67 12.94
N LYS A 110 32.28 32.77 13.63
CA LYS A 110 33.47 33.12 14.42
C LYS A 110 34.58 33.67 13.53
N LEU A 111 34.83 33.05 12.38
CA LEU A 111 35.84 33.53 11.42
C LEU A 111 35.42 34.83 10.74
N ASN A 112 34.17 34.95 10.33
CA ASN A 112 33.63 36.16 9.73
C ASN A 112 33.76 37.38 10.67
N LYS A 113 33.46 37.20 11.97
CA LYS A 113 33.65 38.23 13.01
C LYS A 113 35.13 38.59 13.24
N ARG A 114 36.07 37.65 13.00
CA ARG A 114 37.52 37.92 13.07
C ARG A 114 37.99 38.73 11.85
N PHE A 115 37.47 38.40 10.68
CA PHE A 115 37.70 39.14 9.43
C PHE A 115 37.22 40.60 9.51
N SER A 116 35.95 40.82 9.87
CA SER A 116 35.36 42.17 9.96
C SER A 116 36.07 43.07 10.98
N ARG A 117 36.55 42.53 12.10
CA ARG A 117 37.35 43.27 13.08
C ARG A 117 38.71 43.69 12.53
N LYS A 118 39.38 42.81 11.77
CA LYS A 118 40.67 43.10 11.12
C LYS A 118 40.54 44.21 10.06
N ASP A 119 39.45 44.22 9.30
CA ASP A 119 39.19 45.27 8.31
C ASP A 119 38.87 46.62 8.96
N SER A 120 38.13 46.64 10.07
CA SER A 120 37.85 47.88 10.83
C SER A 120 39.11 48.48 11.47
N ILE A 121 39.99 47.66 12.04
CA ILE A 121 41.27 48.12 12.60
C ILE A 121 42.17 48.69 11.50
N ARG A 122 42.17 48.07 10.30
CA ARG A 122 42.95 48.57 9.15
C ARG A 122 42.46 49.92 8.66
N SER A 123 41.15 50.13 8.56
CA SER A 123 40.58 51.43 8.18
C SER A 123 40.96 52.55 9.14
N HIS A 124 41.26 52.24 10.41
CA HIS A 124 41.71 53.23 11.38
C HIS A 124 43.22 53.50 11.31
N CYS A 125 44.04 52.47 11.03
CA CYS A 125 45.48 52.61 10.84
C CYS A 125 45.86 53.23 9.48
N GLU A 126 45.11 53.02 8.40
CA GLU A 126 45.34 53.70 7.12
C GLU A 126 45.07 55.23 7.20
N ALA A 127 44.25 55.68 8.16
CA ALA A 127 43.98 57.09 8.41
C ALA A 127 45.08 57.79 9.25
N VAL A 128 45.90 57.03 9.97
CA VAL A 128 47.01 57.52 10.79
C VAL A 128 48.27 56.90 10.21
N GLY A 129 48.90 57.56 9.23
CA GLY A 129 49.97 57.01 8.36
C GLY A 129 51.21 56.42 9.06
N GLU A 130 51.06 55.32 9.80
CA GLU A 130 52.10 54.52 10.42
C GLU A 130 52.35 53.25 9.58
N MET A 131 53.54 53.19 9.00
CA MET A 131 54.02 52.04 8.25
C MET A 131 54.55 50.97 9.22
N CYS A 132 53.80 49.87 9.39
CA CYS A 132 54.24 48.70 10.16
C CYS A 132 54.04 47.38 9.38
N ILE A 133 55.14 46.63 9.22
CA ILE A 133 55.26 45.15 9.05
C ILE A 133 54.33 44.51 7.99
N GLU A 134 54.58 44.73 6.70
CA GLU A 134 53.74 44.18 5.62
C GLU A 134 54.03 42.69 5.28
N LEU A 135 55.27 42.22 5.40
CA LEU A 135 55.66 40.88 4.89
C LEU A 135 55.10 39.68 5.69
N ASN A 136 54.85 39.84 7.00
CA ASN A 136 54.30 38.77 7.84
C ASN A 136 52.77 38.83 7.94
N ALA A 137 52.18 39.98 7.59
CA ALA A 137 50.74 40.20 7.54
C ALA A 137 50.12 39.55 6.30
N ASP A 138 50.80 39.57 5.14
CA ASP A 138 50.28 39.01 3.88
C ASP A 138 50.21 37.48 3.86
N SER A 139 51.20 36.79 4.44
CA SER A 139 51.16 35.32 4.58
C SER A 139 50.04 34.88 5.54
N ARG A 140 49.86 35.59 6.66
CA ARG A 140 48.73 35.36 7.59
C ARG A 140 47.37 35.74 6.98
N ARG A 141 47.28 36.81 6.17
CA ARG A 141 46.06 37.17 5.42
C ARG A 141 45.68 36.10 4.42
N THR A 142 46.65 35.60 3.66
CA THR A 142 46.43 34.51 2.70
C THR A 142 45.94 33.25 3.41
N GLY A 143 46.53 32.89 4.55
CA GLY A 143 46.07 31.77 5.39
C GLY A 143 44.64 31.93 5.91
N ASP A 144 44.31 33.10 6.47
CA ASP A 144 42.96 33.40 6.96
C ASP A 144 41.94 33.38 5.80
N ASN A 145 42.30 33.92 4.63
CA ASN A 145 41.43 33.97 3.45
C ASN A 145 41.14 32.56 2.92
N VAL A 146 42.15 31.70 2.87
CA VAL A 146 42.01 30.29 2.50
C VAL A 146 41.10 29.56 3.49
N GLN A 147 41.27 29.79 4.79
CA GLN A 147 40.43 29.18 5.82
C GLN A 147 38.96 29.62 5.73
N MET A 148 38.72 30.90 5.43
CA MET A 148 37.36 31.43 5.24
C MET A 148 36.69 30.78 4.02
N ASN A 149 37.38 30.70 2.89
CA ASN A 149 36.87 30.03 1.69
C ASN A 149 36.56 28.54 1.93
N PHE A 150 37.41 27.84 2.68
CA PHE A 150 37.17 26.43 3.01
C PHE A 150 35.90 26.24 3.84
N ILE A 151 35.70 27.05 4.88
CA ILE A 151 34.53 26.93 5.77
C ILE A 151 33.25 27.41 5.09
N GLN A 152 33.34 28.40 4.21
CA GLN A 152 32.22 28.77 3.35
C GLN A 152 31.81 27.61 2.44
N HIS A 153 32.77 26.95 1.80
CA HIS A 153 32.50 25.77 0.97
C HIS A 153 31.92 24.62 1.80
N ASP A 154 32.46 24.34 3.00
CA ASP A 154 31.93 23.30 3.90
C ASP A 154 30.49 23.61 4.32
N LEU A 155 30.16 24.88 4.58
CA LEU A 155 28.79 25.31 4.86
C LEU A 155 27.85 25.01 3.69
N GLU A 156 28.24 25.34 2.46
CA GLU A 156 27.47 25.05 1.24
C GLU A 156 27.28 23.54 1.06
N VAL A 157 28.33 22.74 1.28
CA VAL A 157 28.28 21.28 1.20
C VAL A 157 27.33 20.69 2.24
N LYS A 158 27.38 21.16 3.50
CA LYS A 158 26.47 20.69 4.56
C LYS A 158 25.02 21.08 4.29
N GLN A 159 24.77 22.28 3.76
CA GLN A 159 23.42 22.69 3.34
C GLN A 159 22.87 21.80 2.23
N HIS A 160 23.68 21.53 1.20
CA HIS A 160 23.31 20.61 0.12
C HIS A 160 23.05 19.20 0.64
N THR A 161 23.90 18.70 1.54
CA THR A 161 23.76 17.37 2.15
C THR A 161 22.44 17.23 2.89
N LEU A 162 22.04 18.26 3.66
CA LEU A 162 20.78 18.25 4.39
C LEU A 162 19.56 18.25 3.45
N ALA A 163 19.60 19.02 2.36
CA ALA A 163 18.56 18.99 1.33
C ALA A 163 18.47 17.63 0.61
N GLU A 164 19.60 16.98 0.31
CA GLU A 164 19.59 15.65 -0.31
C GLU A 164 19.16 14.55 0.67
N LEU A 165 19.47 14.71 1.97
CA LEU A 165 18.95 13.82 3.01
C LEU A 165 17.42 13.86 3.07
N GLU A 166 16.81 15.05 3.01
CA GLU A 166 15.35 15.19 2.94
C GLU A 166 14.77 14.47 1.71
N ARG A 167 15.34 14.72 0.52
CA ARG A 167 14.91 14.05 -0.71
C ARG A 167 15.02 12.54 -0.63
N THR A 168 16.12 12.02 -0.10
CA THR A 168 16.32 10.57 0.02
C THR A 168 15.36 9.95 1.02
N ASN A 169 15.07 10.60 2.15
CA ASN A 169 14.09 10.13 3.12
C ASN A 169 12.66 10.15 2.55
N LEU A 170 12.28 11.20 1.80
CA LEU A 170 11.00 11.24 1.09
C LEU A 170 10.88 10.12 0.04
N ARG A 171 11.93 9.87 -0.74
CA ARG A 171 11.95 8.76 -1.71
C ARG A 171 11.75 7.41 -1.02
N ARG A 172 12.41 7.16 0.12
CA ARG A 172 12.22 5.93 0.92
C ARG A 172 10.78 5.80 1.42
N ALA A 173 10.19 6.87 1.95
CA ALA A 173 8.81 6.88 2.43
C ALA A 173 7.81 6.57 1.31
N VAL A 174 7.98 7.18 0.13
CA VAL A 174 7.14 6.92 -1.05
C VAL A 174 7.31 5.49 -1.56
N ALA A 175 8.54 5.01 -1.65
CA ALA A 175 8.83 3.64 -2.08
C ALA A 175 8.17 2.61 -1.13
N GLU A 176 8.26 2.84 0.18
CA GLU A 176 7.61 2.00 1.18
C GLU A 176 6.08 2.04 1.06
N GLY A 177 5.49 3.22 0.83
CA GLY A 177 4.04 3.33 0.55
C GLY A 177 3.63 2.50 -0.66
N ARG A 178 4.38 2.60 -1.78
CA ARG A 178 4.13 1.82 -2.99
C ARG A 178 4.26 0.32 -2.76
N ARG A 179 5.27 -0.11 -2.00
CA ARG A 179 5.49 -1.53 -1.66
C ARG A 179 4.26 -2.13 -0.98
N ARG A 180 3.68 -1.43 -0.01
CA ARG A 180 2.48 -1.89 0.73
C ARG A 180 1.27 -2.04 -0.16
N PHE A 181 1.05 -1.09 -1.08
CA PHE A 181 -0.01 -1.21 -2.07
C PHE A 181 0.21 -2.39 -3.01
N ALA A 182 1.45 -2.64 -3.45
CA ALA A 182 1.77 -3.79 -4.27
C ALA A 182 1.53 -5.13 -3.54
N GLU A 183 1.87 -5.21 -2.25
CA GLU A 183 1.57 -6.37 -1.39
C GLU A 183 0.05 -6.59 -1.26
N LEU A 184 -0.73 -5.52 -1.02
CA LEU A 184 -2.19 -5.59 -1.00
C LEU A 184 -2.76 -6.12 -2.33
N ILE A 185 -2.28 -5.60 -3.46
CA ILE A 185 -2.73 -6.04 -4.79
C ILE A 185 -2.39 -7.52 -5.02
N THR A 186 -1.21 -7.96 -4.58
CA THR A 186 -0.79 -9.35 -4.67
C THR A 186 -1.71 -10.27 -3.88
N CYS A 187 -2.12 -9.85 -2.68
CA CYS A 187 -3.09 -10.56 -1.84
C CYS A 187 -4.50 -10.57 -2.46
N LEU A 188 -4.90 -9.47 -3.11
CA LEU A 188 -6.25 -9.29 -3.67
C LEU A 188 -6.47 -10.05 -4.98
N LYS A 189 -5.43 -10.18 -5.81
CA LYS A 189 -5.51 -10.86 -7.11
C LYS A 189 -6.20 -12.25 -7.07
N PRO A 190 -5.78 -13.22 -6.23
CA PRO A 190 -6.42 -14.53 -6.18
C PRO A 190 -7.89 -14.50 -5.69
N VAL A 191 -8.26 -13.47 -4.92
CA VAL A 191 -9.66 -13.25 -4.49
C VAL A 191 -10.51 -12.78 -5.67
N LEU A 192 -10.01 -11.84 -6.47
CA LEU A 192 -10.70 -11.36 -7.66
C LEU A 192 -10.84 -12.48 -8.71
N ASP A 193 -9.78 -13.26 -8.92
CA ASP A 193 -9.81 -14.38 -9.87
C ASP A 193 -10.88 -15.43 -9.46
N SER A 194 -11.01 -15.72 -8.16
CA SER A 194 -12.06 -16.62 -7.65
C SER A 194 -13.46 -16.01 -7.65
N GLN A 195 -13.60 -14.70 -7.46
CA GLN A 195 -14.87 -13.98 -7.62
C GLN A 195 -15.36 -14.03 -9.07
N THR A 196 -14.49 -13.72 -10.04
CA THR A 196 -14.82 -13.77 -11.47
C THR A 196 -15.23 -15.17 -11.88
N ALA A 197 -14.52 -16.21 -11.41
CA ALA A 197 -14.95 -17.58 -11.60
C ALA A 197 -16.36 -17.80 -11.03
N THR A 198 -16.59 -17.50 -9.76
CA THR A 198 -17.91 -17.69 -9.12
C THR A 198 -19.04 -16.98 -9.89
N SER A 199 -18.81 -15.76 -10.35
CA SER A 199 -19.76 -14.99 -11.16
C SER A 199 -20.04 -15.63 -12.52
N ASN A 200 -19.01 -16.14 -13.22
CA ASN A 200 -19.19 -16.82 -14.51
C ASN A 200 -20.04 -18.08 -14.39
N ASP A 201 -19.88 -18.86 -13.31
CA ASP A 201 -20.71 -20.05 -13.08
C ASP A 201 -22.15 -19.67 -12.76
N ALA A 202 -22.37 -18.61 -11.98
CA ALA A 202 -23.70 -18.09 -11.70
C ALA A 202 -24.41 -17.60 -12.98
N CYS A 203 -23.69 -16.87 -13.84
CA CYS A 203 -24.24 -16.37 -15.10
C CYS A 203 -24.56 -17.52 -16.08
N GLY A 204 -23.69 -18.53 -16.13
CA GLY A 204 -23.94 -19.77 -16.87
C GLY A 204 -25.24 -20.44 -16.43
N MET A 205 -25.51 -20.51 -15.12
CA MET A 205 -26.76 -21.08 -14.60
C MET A 205 -28.01 -20.30 -15.00
N VAL A 206 -27.95 -18.96 -15.01
CA VAL A 206 -29.06 -18.09 -15.43
C VAL A 206 -29.36 -18.25 -16.92
N SER A 207 -28.33 -18.38 -17.75
CA SER A 207 -28.48 -18.63 -19.19
C SER A 207 -29.08 -20.02 -19.47
N TRP A 208 -28.65 -21.06 -18.74
CA TRP A 208 -29.22 -22.40 -18.86
C TRP A 208 -30.70 -22.46 -18.49
N ASN A 209 -31.10 -21.74 -17.44
CA ASN A 209 -32.50 -21.74 -16.98
C ASN A 209 -33.45 -21.06 -17.99
N ARG A 210 -32.93 -20.12 -18.81
CA ARG A 210 -33.69 -19.44 -19.87
C ARG A 210 -34.09 -20.37 -21.02
N HIS A 211 -33.44 -21.52 -21.16
CA HIS A 211 -33.74 -22.54 -22.19
C HIS A 211 -34.64 -23.69 -21.69
N THR A 212 -35.03 -23.70 -20.41
CA THR A 212 -35.97 -24.66 -19.82
C THR A 212 -37.26 -23.93 -19.38
N PRO A 213 -38.34 -23.96 -20.18
CA PRO A 213 -39.51 -23.08 -20.00
C PRO A 213 -40.40 -23.41 -18.79
N LEU A 214 -40.17 -24.53 -18.10
CA LEU A 214 -40.98 -24.96 -16.95
C LEU A 214 -40.64 -24.24 -15.63
N TRP A 215 -39.50 -23.57 -15.55
CA TRP A 215 -39.01 -22.88 -14.36
C TRP A 215 -38.29 -21.58 -14.72
N THR A 216 -38.91 -20.68 -15.50
CA THR A 216 -38.54 -19.26 -15.38
C THR A 216 -39.07 -18.79 -14.04
N PRO A 217 -38.27 -18.66 -12.97
CA PRO A 217 -38.76 -17.93 -11.83
C PRO A 217 -38.67 -16.45 -12.22
N CYS A 218 -39.56 -15.61 -11.70
CA CYS A 218 -39.51 -14.16 -11.87
C CYS A 218 -38.27 -13.52 -11.20
N TRP A 219 -37.07 -14.05 -11.41
CA TRP A 219 -35.81 -13.36 -11.15
C TRP A 219 -35.44 -12.54 -12.38
N THR A 220 -36.28 -11.58 -12.76
CA THR A 220 -35.81 -10.41 -13.48
C THR A 220 -34.99 -9.57 -12.50
N PHE A 221 -33.78 -10.01 -12.20
CA PHE A 221 -32.75 -9.10 -11.74
C PHE A 221 -32.22 -8.43 -13.00
N GLU A 222 -32.76 -7.26 -13.32
CA GLU A 222 -32.18 -6.32 -14.28
C GLU A 222 -30.78 -5.93 -13.79
N TYR A 223 -29.77 -6.76 -14.07
CA TYR A 223 -28.39 -6.32 -14.08
C TYR A 223 -27.94 -6.24 -15.51
N ASN A 224 -27.94 -5.01 -16.00
CA ASN A 224 -27.33 -4.58 -17.24
C ASN A 224 -25.87 -5.06 -17.28
N CYS A 225 -25.62 -6.22 -17.90
CA CYS A 225 -24.28 -6.75 -18.17
C CYS A 225 -23.67 -6.04 -19.39
N ASN A 226 -23.64 -4.70 -19.40
CA ASN A 226 -23.07 -3.87 -20.45
C ASN A 226 -22.03 -2.87 -19.89
N TYR A 227 -21.22 -3.29 -18.92
CA TYR A 227 -20.17 -2.44 -18.35
C TYR A 227 -18.88 -3.21 -18.04
N PHE A 228 -18.39 -4.05 -18.96
CA PHE A 228 -16.98 -4.47 -18.97
C PHE A 228 -16.57 -4.91 -20.38
N SER A 229 -16.61 -3.96 -21.32
CA SER A 229 -15.92 -4.04 -22.61
C SER A 229 -15.72 -2.62 -23.15
N SER A 230 -14.72 -1.94 -22.59
CA SER A 230 -13.95 -0.86 -23.22
C SER A 230 -12.64 -0.72 -22.47
#